data_AF-A0AAW1HLK9-F1
#
_entry.id   AF-A0AAW1HLK9-F1
#
_cell.length_a   1.000
_cell.length_b   1.000
_cell.length_c   1.000
_cell.angle_alpha   90.00
_cell.angle_beta   90.00
_cell.angle_gamma   90.00
#
_symmetry.space_group_name_H-M   'P 1'
#
loop_
_entity.id
_entity.type
_entity.pdbx_description
1 polymer ?
#
loop_
_entity_poly.entity_id
_entity_poly.type
_entity_poly.pdbx_seq_one_letter_code
_entity_poly.pdbx_strand_id
1 'polypeptide(L)' 'MKDDDPDRRPQPSEETTEVELAPGRTVIIGGGLDPTFRQDLISLLRENKYVFAYSAAEMPGIHPDVITHRLNVNPTF' A
#
# COMPACT_ATOMS: atom_id res chain seq x y z
N MET A 1 -29.39 0.87 9.26
CA MET A 1 -28.17 1.31 9.95
C MET A 1 -27.52 0.08 10.57
N LYS A 2 -26.55 -0.54 9.91
CA LYS A 2 -25.60 -1.51 10.48
C LYS A 2 -24.71 -2.02 9.34
N ASP A 3 -23.53 -1.42 9.20
CA ASP A 3 -22.40 -1.94 8.41
C ASP A 3 -21.11 -1.38 9.04
N ASP A 4 -20.93 -1.55 10.35
CA ASP A 4 -19.63 -1.36 11.03
C ASP A 4 -18.95 -2.73 11.09
N ASP A 5 -18.45 -3.18 9.94
CA ASP A 5 -17.46 -4.24 9.85
C ASP A 5 -16.08 -3.58 9.99
N PRO A 6 -15.32 -3.84 11.09
CA PRO A 6 -14.05 -3.17 11.35
C PRO A 6 -12.95 -3.48 10.31
N ASP A 7 -13.18 -4.44 9.40
CA ASP A 7 -12.25 -4.78 8.31
C ASP A 7 -12.70 -4.28 6.93
N ARG A 8 -13.71 -3.39 6.87
CA ARG A 8 -14.13 -2.76 5.61
C ARG A 8 -13.13 -1.68 5.17
N ARG A 9 -11.92 -2.11 4.76
CA ARG A 9 -11.00 -1.22 4.05
C ARG A 9 -11.68 -0.78 2.76
N PRO A 10 -11.71 0.54 2.46
CA PRO A 10 -12.24 1.01 1.19
C PRO A 10 -11.44 0.37 0.07
N GLN A 11 -12.15 -0.33 -0.83
CA GLN A 11 -11.53 -0.88 -2.02
C GLN A 11 -11.41 0.23 -3.07
N PRO A 12 -10.35 0.20 -3.91
CA PRO A 12 -10.26 1.08 -5.05
C PRO A 12 -11.53 0.97 -5.91
N SER A 13 -12.12 2.10 -6.27
CA SER A 13 -13.23 2.12 -7.23
C SER A 13 -12.77 1.83 -8.66
N GLU A 14 -11.48 1.96 -8.92
CA GLU A 14 -10.84 1.73 -10.21
C GLU A 14 -10.20 0.34 -10.28
N GLU A 15 -10.11 -0.21 -11.49
CA GLU A 15 -9.40 -1.46 -11.74
C GLU A 15 -7.93 -1.32 -11.36
N THR A 16 -7.37 -2.37 -10.76
CA THR A 16 -5.95 -2.41 -10.38
C THR A 16 -5.34 -3.74 -10.82
N THR A 17 -4.02 -3.77 -10.96
CA THR A 17 -3.27 -5.00 -11.17
C THR A 17 -2.17 -5.14 -10.14
N GLU A 18 -2.03 -6.36 -9.62
CA GLU A 18 -0.97 -6.75 -8.72
C GLU A 18 0.31 -7.12 -9.51
N VAL A 19 1.46 -6.59 -9.09
CA VAL A 19 2.76 -6.81 -9.75
C VAL A 19 3.83 -7.18 -8.73
N GLU A 20 4.48 -8.32 -8.94
CA GLU A 20 5.63 -8.74 -8.13
C GLU A 20 6.92 -8.02 -8.59
N LEU A 21 7.55 -7.33 -7.65
CA LEU A 21 8.80 -6.59 -7.85
C LEU A 21 10.03 -7.39 -7.41
N ALA A 22 9.86 -8.25 -6.41
CA ALA A 22 10.85 -9.20 -5.89
C ALA A 22 10.13 -10.34 -5.15
N PRO A 23 10.79 -11.48 -4.84
CA PRO A 23 10.16 -12.59 -4.14
C PRO A 23 9.43 -12.15 -2.87
N GLY A 24 8.10 -12.30 -2.84
CA GLY A 24 7.25 -11.93 -1.70
C GLY A 24 7.07 -10.42 -1.51
N ARG A 25 7.42 -9.60 -2.50
CA ARG A 25 7.24 -8.13 -2.50
C ARG A 25 6.40 -7.72 -3.71
N THR A 26 5.17 -7.34 -3.43
CA THR A 26 4.16 -7.05 -4.43
C THR A 26 3.60 -5.65 -4.25
N VAL A 27 3.26 -4.99 -5.36
CA VAL A 27 2.62 -3.68 -5.38
C VAL A 27 1.34 -3.72 -6.21
N ILE A 28 0.42 -2.82 -5.89
CA ILE A 28 -0.83 -2.63 -6.62
C ILE A 28 -0.66 -1.40 -7.51
N ILE A 29 -0.90 -1.56 -8.81
CA ILE A 29 -0.80 -0.49 -9.81
C ILE A 29 -2.20 -0.25 -10.40
N GLY A 30 -2.54 1.00 -10.70
CA GLY A 30 -3.79 1.32 -11.41
C GLY A 30 -3.87 0.63 -12.78
N GLY A 31 -5.02 0.04 -13.09
CA GLY A 31 -5.28 -0.69 -14.33
C GLY A 31 -5.46 0.23 -15.54
N GLY A 32 -5.92 1.47 -15.33
CA GLY A 32 -6.16 2.46 -16.39
C GLY A 32 -4.92 3.18 -16.91
N LEU A 33 -3.71 2.72 -16.58
CA LEU A 33 -2.47 3.34 -17.08
C LEU A 33 -2.23 2.99 -18.55
N ASP A 34 -1.65 3.95 -19.29
CA ASP A 34 -1.12 3.67 -20.62
C ASP A 34 -0.15 2.47 -20.57
N PRO A 35 -0.23 1.51 -21.52
CA PRO A 35 0.61 0.31 -21.47
C PRO A 35 2.11 0.60 -21.46
N THR A 36 2.57 1.62 -22.18
CA THR A 36 4.00 1.98 -22.23
C THR A 36 4.42 2.54 -20.88
N PHE A 37 3.66 3.52 -20.37
CA PHE A 37 3.92 4.11 -19.06
C PHE A 37 3.90 3.08 -17.94
N ARG A 38 2.98 2.12 -18.00
CA ARG A 38 2.89 1.01 -17.05
C ARG A 38 4.17 0.17 -17.04
N GLN A 39 4.74 -0.16 -18.19
CA GLN A 39 5.98 -0.93 -18.27
C GLN A 39 7.18 -0.14 -17.75
N ASP A 40 7.26 1.15 -18.07
CA ASP A 40 8.32 2.03 -17.58
C ASP A 40 8.26 2.16 -16.06
N LEU A 41 7.05 2.33 -15.49
CA LEU A 41 6.83 2.37 -14.04
C LEU A 41 7.25 1.06 -13.36
N ILE A 42 6.85 -0.10 -13.90
CA ILE A 42 7.23 -1.40 -13.35
C ILE A 42 8.74 -1.58 -13.36
N SER A 43 9.40 -1.18 -14.45
CA SER A 43 10.86 -1.25 -14.58
C SER A 43 11.55 -0.38 -13.53
N LEU A 44 11.11 0.88 -13.40
CA LEU A 44 11.60 1.81 -12.38
C LEU A 44 11.46 1.25 -10.97
N LEU A 45 10.30 0.67 -10.63
CA LEU A 45 10.05 0.09 -9.31
C LEU A 45 10.92 -1.13 -9.03
N ARG A 46 11.20 -1.97 -10.03
CA ARG A 46 12.08 -3.14 -9.91
C ARG A 46 13.55 -2.76 -9.72
N GLU A 47 14.00 -1.73 -10.43
CA GLU A 47 15.33 -1.14 -10.28
C GLU A 47 15.52 -0.55 -8.87
N ASN A 48 14.46 0.06 -8.33
CA ASN A 48 14.47 0.75 -7.03
C ASN A 48 13.82 -0.07 -5.89
N LYS A 49 13.74 -1.40 -6.01
CA LYS A 49 13.02 -2.28 -5.07
C LYS A 49 13.45 -2.22 -3.60
N TYR A 50 14.58 -1.60 -3.29
CA TYR A 50 15.11 -1.42 -1.92
C TYR A 50 15.08 0.03 -1.45
N VAL A 51 14.65 0.97 -2.29
CA VAL A 51 14.56 2.40 -1.94
C VAL A 51 13.31 2.68 -1.11
N PHE A 52 12.22 1.97 -1.39
CA PHE A 52 10.94 2.13 -0.69
C PHE A 52 10.75 1.07 0.39
N ALA A 53 10.21 1.50 1.53
CA ALA A 53 9.73 0.62 2.58
C ALA A 53 8.35 0.04 2.21
N TYR A 54 8.19 -1.27 2.29
CA TYR A 54 6.92 -1.95 2.01
C TYR A 54 5.97 -1.94 3.21
N SER A 55 6.51 -1.64 4.40
CA SER A 55 5.75 -1.48 5.62
C SER A 55 6.37 -0.39 6.48
N ALA A 56 5.59 0.13 7.42
CA ALA A 56 6.08 1.08 8.41
C ALA A 56 7.29 0.53 9.20
N ALA A 57 7.36 -0.79 9.43
CA ALA A 57 8.46 -1.43 10.13
C ALA A 57 9.80 -1.40 9.35
N GLU A 58 9.75 -1.25 8.01
CA GLU A 58 10.94 -1.14 7.17
C GLU A 58 11.50 0.29 7.09
N MET A 59 10.95 1.26 7.83
CA MET A 59 11.47 2.64 7.92
C MET A 59 12.28 2.86 9.20
N PRO A 60 13.57 2.46 9.25
CA PRO A 60 14.41 2.66 10.42
C PRO A 60 14.68 4.15 10.67
N GLY A 61 14.68 4.56 11.94
CA GLY A 61 15.00 5.94 12.34
C GLY A 61 13.80 6.87 12.49
N ILE A 62 12.58 6.42 12.14
CA ILE A 62 11.35 7.15 12.47
C ILE A 62 10.66 6.43 13.62
N HIS A 63 10.39 7.14 14.72
CA HIS A 63 9.79 6.55 15.92
C HIS A 63 8.39 5.99 15.60
N PRO A 64 8.00 4.81 16.14
CA PRO A 64 6.68 4.22 15.94
C PRO A 64 5.51 5.19 16.20
N ASP A 65 5.63 6.07 17.20
CA ASP A 65 4.62 7.08 17.52
C ASP A 65 4.41 8.12 16.41
N VAL A 66 5.36 8.28 15.48
CA VAL A 66 5.26 9.19 14.34
C VAL A 66 4.66 8.47 13.12
N ILE A 67 5.00 7.21 12.90
CA ILE A 67 4.55 6.44 11.72
C ILE A 67 3.21 5.72 11.93
N THR A 68 2.77 5.56 13.18
CA THR A 68 1.50 4.88 13.49
C THR A 68 0.38 5.88 13.69
N HIS A 69 -0.75 5.65 13.02
CA HIS A 69 -1.99 6.37 13.29
C HIS A 69 -2.80 5.56 14.31
N ARG A 70 -3.09 6.15 15.47
CA ARG A 70 -3.95 5.54 16.48
C ARG A 70 -5.39 5.94 16.22
N LEU A 71 -6.25 4.94 16.02
CA LEU A 71 -7.68 5.17 15.93
C LEU A 71 -8.19 5.56 17.33
N ASN A 72 -8.76 6.77 17.44
CA ASN A 72 -9.33 7.25 18.69
C ASN A 72 -10.73 6.67 18.92
N VAL A 73 -10.78 5.36 19.22
CA VAL A 73 -12.02 4.68 19.60
C VAL A 73 -12.24 4.78 21.11
N ASN A 74 -13.47 5.05 21.51
CA ASN A 74 -13.88 4.93 22.90
C ASN A 74 -13.89 3.43 23.25
N PRO A 75 -13.11 2.97 24.26
CA PRO A 75 -13.01 1.55 24.62
C PRO A 75 -14.30 0.99 25.27
N THR A 76 -15.31 1.83 25.45
CA THR A 76 -16.56 1.52 26.15
C THR A 76 -17.76 1.38 25.19
N PHE A 77 -17.51 1.35 23.87
CA PHE A 77 -18.51 1.06 22.85
C PHE A 77 -18.43 -0.39 22.37
#